data_AF-A0A699SHR2-F1
#
_entry.id   AF-A0A699SHR2-F1
#
_cell.length_a   1.000
_cell.length_b   1.000
_cell.length_c   1.000
_cell.angle_alpha   90.00
_cell.angle_beta   90.00
_cell.angle_gamma   90.00
#
_symmetry.space_group_name_H-M   'P 1'
#
loop_
_entity.id
_entity.type
_entity.pdbx_description
1 polymer ?
#
loop_
_entity_poly.entity_id
_entity_poly.type
_entity_poly.pdbx_seq_one_letter_code
_entity_poly.pdbx_strand_id
1 'polypeptide(L)'
;DAYEETTDVFELLDATEKNIFQVSEDNMRKGVDSMQDLMVKAIKELEEKKHQKDGLTGVPTGFSALDRVTSGWQPSDLLVNRLISAEAELDSEKIKKGNLADYEWSQLNHKISSLSTAPIFIDDTPALSIRELRAKCRRLKSQHDIQLIIIDYLQLMSGNDGGKGGNREQEIASISRALKGIAKE
;
A
#
# COMPACT_ATOMS: atom_id res chain seq x y z
N ASP A 1 -13.61 -33.93 -11.52
CA ASP A 1 -13.53 -34.32 -12.93
C ASP A 1 -12.22 -35.02 -13.26
N ALA A 2 -12.00 -36.21 -12.69
CA ALA A 2 -10.73 -36.95 -12.85
C ALA A 2 -10.93 -38.35 -13.46
N TYR A 3 -11.96 -38.52 -14.31
CA TYR A 3 -12.34 -39.82 -14.89
C TYR A 3 -12.92 -39.68 -16.31
N GLU A 4 -12.28 -38.91 -17.19
CA GLU A 4 -12.52 -39.00 -18.64
C GLU A 4 -11.20 -39.17 -19.39
N GLU A 5 -11.11 -40.27 -20.15
CA GLU A 5 -9.89 -40.81 -20.77
C GLU A 5 -9.50 -40.09 -22.07
N THR A 6 -10.07 -38.91 -22.35
CA THR A 6 -9.82 -38.13 -23.58
C THR A 6 -9.55 -36.65 -23.35
N THR A 7 -9.44 -36.17 -22.10
CA THR A 7 -9.02 -34.78 -21.89
C THR A 7 -7.54 -34.68 -22.24
N ASP A 8 -7.23 -33.94 -23.30
CA ASP A 8 -5.88 -33.75 -23.78
C ASP A 8 -5.02 -33.21 -22.62
N VAL A 9 -3.88 -33.84 -22.37
CA VAL A 9 -2.95 -33.44 -21.29
C VAL A 9 -2.58 -31.96 -21.45
N PHE A 10 -2.54 -31.46 -22.68
CA PHE A 10 -2.30 -30.05 -22.98
C PHE A 10 -3.48 -29.14 -22.58
N GLU A 11 -4.74 -29.56 -22.77
CA GLU A 11 -5.90 -28.80 -22.31
C GLU A 11 -5.98 -28.74 -20.78
N LEU A 12 -5.65 -29.85 -20.10
CA LEU A 12 -5.52 -29.87 -18.65
C LEU A 12 -4.38 -28.98 -18.16
N LEU A 13 -3.25 -28.94 -18.88
CA LEU A 13 -2.13 -28.06 -18.54
C LEU A 13 -2.51 -26.58 -18.69
N ASP A 14 -3.14 -26.21 -19.81
CA ASP A 14 -3.59 -24.84 -20.09
C ASP A 14 -4.66 -24.38 -19.09
N ALA A 15 -5.62 -25.24 -18.78
CA ALA A 15 -6.64 -24.96 -17.76
C ALA A 15 -6.00 -24.79 -16.37
N THR A 16 -5.00 -25.62 -16.05
CA THR A 16 -4.27 -25.52 -14.78
C THR A 16 -3.43 -24.24 -14.73
N GLU A 17 -2.75 -23.86 -15.80
CA GLU A 17 -1.96 -22.63 -15.88
C GLU A 17 -2.86 -21.39 -15.75
N LYS A 18 -4.02 -21.40 -16.41
CA LYS A 18 -5.02 -20.34 -16.30
C LYS A 18 -5.61 -20.24 -14.89
N ASN A 19 -5.92 -21.37 -14.26
CA ASN A 19 -6.43 -21.40 -12.88
C ASN A 19 -5.36 -20.95 -11.87
N ILE A 20 -4.11 -21.38 -12.04
CA ILE A 20 -2.98 -20.90 -11.22
C ILE A 20 -2.79 -19.41 -11.40
N PHE A 21 -2.86 -18.91 -12.63
CA PHE A 21 -2.76 -17.48 -12.93
C PHE A 21 -3.88 -16.69 -12.27
N GLN A 22 -5.12 -17.19 -12.33
CA GLN A 22 -6.30 -16.54 -11.78
C GLN A 22 -6.33 -16.56 -10.25
N VAL A 23 -5.90 -17.67 -9.62
CA VAL A 23 -5.71 -17.74 -8.16
C VAL A 23 -4.56 -16.83 -7.70
N SER A 24 -3.49 -16.74 -8.48
CA SER A 24 -2.39 -15.79 -8.23
C SER A 24 -2.90 -14.35 -8.36
N GLU A 25 -3.76 -14.06 -9.33
CA GLU A 25 -4.39 -12.74 -9.51
C GLU A 25 -5.31 -12.37 -8.34
N ASP A 26 -6.13 -13.32 -7.86
CA ASP A 26 -7.03 -13.10 -6.71
C ASP A 26 -6.26 -12.94 -5.39
N ASN A 27 -5.16 -13.67 -5.19
CA ASN A 27 -4.31 -13.45 -4.01
C ASN A 27 -3.55 -12.12 -4.10
N MET A 28 -3.22 -11.65 -5.32
CA MET A 28 -2.60 -10.35 -5.60
C MET A 28 -3.57 -9.16 -5.65
N ARG A 29 -4.90 -9.39 -5.55
CA ARG A 29 -5.87 -8.31 -5.27
C ARG A 29 -5.64 -7.72 -3.87
N LYS A 30 -5.10 -8.50 -2.94
CA LYS A 30 -4.79 -8.03 -1.59
C LYS A 30 -3.61 -7.06 -1.63
N GLY A 31 -3.75 -5.94 -0.91
CA GLY A 31 -2.69 -4.95 -0.70
C GLY A 31 -2.58 -3.86 -1.75
N VAL A 32 -3.61 -3.59 -2.57
CA VAL A 32 -3.68 -2.34 -3.34
C VAL A 32 -5.00 -1.65 -3.03
N ASP A 33 -4.93 -0.53 -2.32
CA ASP A 33 -6.09 0.26 -1.95
C ASP A 33 -6.16 1.54 -2.80
N SER A 34 -7.38 1.96 -3.13
CA SER A 34 -7.62 3.24 -3.78
C SER A 34 -7.50 4.40 -2.78
N MET A 35 -7.14 5.58 -3.26
CA MET A 35 -7.10 6.77 -2.41
C MET A 35 -8.46 7.05 -1.76
N GLN A 36 -9.57 6.81 -2.46
CA GLN A 36 -10.90 6.98 -1.90
C GLN A 36 -11.10 6.10 -0.67
N ASP A 37 -10.78 4.80 -0.77
CA ASP A 37 -10.95 3.85 0.32
C ASP A 37 -10.04 4.19 1.51
N LEU A 38 -8.79 4.57 1.24
CA LEU A 38 -7.82 4.98 2.26
C LEU A 38 -8.24 6.26 2.97
N MET A 39 -8.77 7.23 2.23
CA MET A 39 -9.25 8.49 2.80
C MET A 39 -10.47 8.29 3.69
N VAL A 40 -11.40 7.41 3.30
CA VAL A 40 -12.56 7.06 4.14
C VAL A 40 -12.10 6.38 5.43
N LYS A 41 -11.15 5.43 5.34
CA LYS A 41 -10.55 4.81 6.54
C LYS A 41 -9.87 5.85 7.43
N ALA A 42 -9.02 6.70 6.84
CA ALA A 42 -8.24 7.70 7.58
C ALA A 42 -9.13 8.76 8.27
N ILE A 43 -10.15 9.30 7.59
CA ILE A 43 -11.07 10.26 8.23
C ILE A 43 -11.81 9.59 9.39
N LYS A 44 -12.31 8.37 9.19
CA LYS A 44 -13.02 7.64 10.24
C LYS A 44 -12.13 7.43 11.47
N GLU A 45 -10.87 7.05 11.27
CA GLU A 45 -9.91 6.94 12.38
C GLU A 45 -9.65 8.28 13.07
N LEU A 46 -9.57 9.39 12.32
CA LEU A 46 -9.41 10.73 12.90
C LEU A 46 -10.64 11.14 13.72
N GLU A 47 -11.85 10.83 13.25
CA GLU A 47 -13.09 11.08 13.97
C GLU A 47 -13.17 10.27 15.26
N GLU A 48 -12.78 8.99 15.23
CA GLU A 48 -12.70 8.14 16.41
C GLU A 48 -11.71 8.71 17.44
N LYS A 49 -10.55 9.22 16.97
CA LYS A 49 -9.55 9.89 17.81
C LYS A 49 -10.07 11.21 18.41
N LYS A 50 -10.89 11.98 17.69
CA LYS A 50 -11.55 13.20 18.22
C LYS A 50 -12.37 12.91 19.48
N HIS A 51 -13.01 11.74 19.53
CA HIS A 51 -13.88 11.34 20.63
C HIS A 51 -13.15 10.70 21.82
N GLN A 52 -11.89 10.30 21.67
CA GLN A 52 -11.06 9.79 22.77
C GLN A 52 -10.41 10.94 23.55
N LYS A 53 -10.90 11.18 24.77
CA LYS A 53 -10.41 12.25 25.67
C LYS A 53 -9.03 11.96 26.30
N ASP A 54 -8.57 10.72 26.28
CA ASP A 54 -7.21 10.35 26.67
C ASP A 54 -6.37 10.24 25.41
N GLY A 55 -5.40 11.14 25.21
CA GLY A 55 -4.56 11.29 24.01
C GLY A 55 -3.63 10.11 23.66
N LEU A 56 -3.98 8.91 24.08
CA LEU A 56 -3.39 7.63 23.70
C LEU A 56 -4.19 7.05 22.53
N THR A 57 -3.76 7.34 21.32
CA THR A 57 -4.48 6.96 20.08
C THR A 57 -4.00 5.61 19.50
N GLY A 58 -3.02 4.96 20.13
CA GLY A 58 -2.37 3.73 19.66
C GLY A 58 -2.19 2.70 20.78
N VAL A 59 -1.60 1.55 20.45
CA VAL A 59 -1.40 0.48 21.44
C VAL A 59 -0.38 0.95 22.50
N PRO A 60 -0.73 1.02 23.79
CA PRO A 60 0.16 1.55 24.81
C PRO A 60 1.44 0.71 24.89
N THR A 61 2.58 1.40 24.90
CA THR A 61 3.90 0.75 24.97
C THR A 61 4.18 0.18 26.37
N GLY A 62 3.40 0.58 27.37
CA GLY A 62 3.63 0.28 28.79
C GLY A 62 4.56 1.30 29.48
N PHE A 63 5.12 2.25 28.73
CA PHE A 63 5.94 3.34 29.25
C PHE A 63 5.23 4.68 29.07
N SER A 64 4.63 5.20 30.14
CA SER A 64 3.78 6.41 30.11
C SER A 64 4.47 7.66 29.56
N ALA A 65 5.79 7.78 29.72
CA ALA A 65 6.56 8.89 29.15
C ALA A 65 6.72 8.75 27.62
N LEU A 66 6.94 7.53 27.13
CA LEU A 66 7.05 7.22 25.70
C LEU A 66 5.69 7.40 25.02
N ASP A 67 4.64 6.86 25.64
CA ASP A 67 3.26 6.98 25.18
C ASP A 67 2.78 8.44 25.07
N ARG A 68 3.26 9.33 25.93
CA ARG A 68 2.94 10.77 25.85
C ARG A 68 3.52 11.43 24.58
N VAL A 69 4.65 10.92 24.09
CA VAL A 69 5.33 11.44 22.90
C VAL A 69 4.80 10.76 21.64
N THR A 70 4.63 9.45 21.67
CA THR A 70 4.25 8.63 20.50
C THR A 70 2.75 8.41 20.35
N SER A 71 1.97 8.70 21.41
CA SER A 71 0.55 8.34 21.51
C SER A 71 0.32 6.82 21.41
N GLY A 72 1.31 6.01 21.81
CA GLY A 72 1.31 4.54 21.66
C GLY A 72 1.85 4.07 20.30
N TRP A 73 1.84 2.76 20.06
CA TRP A 73 2.17 2.18 18.75
C TRP A 73 1.02 2.46 17.78
N GLN A 74 1.32 3.19 16.71
CA GLN A 74 0.38 3.50 15.64
C GLN A 74 0.57 2.50 14.48
N PRO A 75 -0.51 2.09 13.80
CA PRO A 75 -0.42 1.37 12.53
C PRO A 75 0.30 2.19 11.47
N SER A 76 0.76 1.51 10.42
CA SER A 76 1.62 2.05 9.37
C SER A 76 0.91 2.99 8.37
N ASP A 77 -0.01 3.85 8.79
CA ASP A 77 -0.72 4.79 7.89
C ASP A 77 0.01 6.13 7.73
N LEU A 78 1.34 6.05 7.71
CA LEU A 78 2.20 7.23 7.78
C LEU A 78 2.20 8.03 6.46
N LEU A 79 1.98 7.36 5.32
CA LEU A 79 1.93 8.02 4.02
C LEU A 79 0.61 8.80 3.84
N VAL A 80 -0.54 8.20 4.14
CA VAL A 80 -1.85 8.84 3.99
C VAL A 80 -1.94 10.06 4.91
N ASN A 81 -1.51 9.95 6.17
CA ASN A 81 -1.47 11.08 7.09
C ASN A 81 -0.57 12.23 6.61
N ARG A 82 0.55 11.93 5.94
CA ARG A 82 1.40 12.95 5.33
C ARG A 82 0.71 13.63 4.15
N LEU A 83 0.02 12.88 3.30
CA LEU A 83 -0.74 13.44 2.18
C LEU A 83 -1.88 14.33 2.67
N ILE A 84 -2.61 13.91 3.71
CA ILE A 84 -3.66 14.71 4.36
C ILE A 84 -3.08 16.00 4.93
N SER A 85 -1.98 15.90 5.70
CA SER A 85 -1.33 17.06 6.31
C SER A 85 -0.83 18.06 5.25
N ALA A 86 -0.26 17.54 4.14
CA ALA A 86 0.21 18.36 3.03
C ALA A 86 -0.94 19.04 2.27
N GLU A 87 -2.01 18.31 1.93
CA GLU A 87 -3.16 18.86 1.21
C GLU A 87 -3.93 19.86 2.09
N ALA A 88 -4.20 19.50 3.35
CA ALA A 88 -4.99 20.32 4.26
C ALA A 88 -4.23 21.54 4.79
N GLU A 89 -2.90 21.56 4.68
CA GLU A 89 -1.98 22.53 5.32
C GLU A 89 -2.13 22.53 6.85
N LEU A 90 -2.26 21.34 7.42
CA LEU A 90 -2.44 21.12 8.86
C LEU A 90 -1.22 20.44 9.47
N ASP A 91 -0.95 20.74 10.74
CA ASP A 91 0.15 20.13 11.48
C ASP A 91 -0.01 18.59 11.56
N SER A 92 1.02 17.86 11.12
CA SER A 92 0.99 16.39 11.08
C SER A 92 0.79 15.75 12.47
N GLU A 93 1.26 16.39 13.55
CA GLU A 93 1.05 15.90 14.92
C GLU A 93 -0.40 16.05 15.36
N LYS A 94 -1.08 17.12 14.94
CA LYS A 94 -2.52 17.29 15.20
C LYS A 94 -3.34 16.24 14.46
N ILE A 95 -2.98 15.95 13.21
CA ILE A 95 -3.60 14.87 12.42
C ILE A 95 -3.40 13.53 13.15
N LYS A 96 -2.16 13.15 13.46
CA LYS A 96 -1.87 11.87 14.15
C LYS A 96 -2.66 11.69 15.46
N LYS A 97 -2.80 12.78 16.23
CA LYS A 97 -3.47 12.80 17.54
C LYS A 97 -4.97 13.03 17.47
N GLY A 98 -5.53 13.39 16.31
CA GLY A 98 -6.94 13.75 16.17
C GLY A 98 -7.35 15.04 16.91
N ASN A 99 -6.39 15.86 17.36
CA ASN A 99 -6.65 17.07 18.15
C ASN A 99 -6.73 18.31 17.26
N LEU A 100 -7.72 18.32 16.37
CA LEU A 100 -8.03 19.44 15.47
C LEU A 100 -9.15 20.30 16.08
N ALA A 101 -9.00 21.61 15.99
CA ALA A 101 -10.07 22.54 16.30
C ALA A 101 -11.21 22.46 15.27
N ASP A 102 -12.42 22.92 15.61
CA ASP A 102 -13.58 22.78 14.71
C ASP A 102 -13.40 23.49 13.35
N TYR A 103 -12.65 24.60 13.31
CA TYR A 103 -12.31 25.27 12.06
C TYR A 103 -11.31 24.46 11.22
N GLU A 104 -10.36 23.76 11.86
CA GLU A 104 -9.39 22.87 11.19
C GLU A 104 -10.10 21.64 10.63
N TRP A 105 -11.11 21.12 11.33
CA TRP A 105 -11.99 20.06 10.83
C TRP A 105 -12.75 20.49 9.57
N SER A 106 -13.29 21.70 9.56
CA SER A 106 -13.97 22.23 8.37
C SER A 106 -13.00 22.38 7.19
N GLN A 107 -11.76 22.82 7.45
CA GLN A 107 -10.71 22.93 6.43
C GLN A 107 -10.32 21.56 5.88
N LEU A 108 -10.13 20.57 6.77
CA LEU A 108 -9.81 19.20 6.43
C LEU A 108 -10.86 18.60 5.48
N ASN A 109 -12.13 18.66 5.85
CA ASN A 109 -13.23 18.09 5.04
C ASN A 109 -13.35 18.75 3.66
N HIS A 110 -13.12 20.07 3.60
CA HIS A 110 -13.17 20.79 2.33
C HIS A 110 -12.00 20.42 1.41
N LYS A 111 -10.77 20.37 1.96
CA LYS A 111 -9.55 20.13 1.19
C LYS A 111 -9.31 18.66 0.87
N ILE A 112 -9.79 17.71 1.66
CA ILE A 112 -9.63 16.28 1.36
C ILE A 112 -10.43 15.84 0.13
N SER A 113 -11.49 16.56 -0.24
CA SER A 113 -12.38 16.14 -1.32
C SER A 113 -11.65 16.00 -2.67
N SER A 114 -10.68 16.88 -2.97
CA SER A 114 -9.80 16.77 -4.14
C SER A 114 -8.93 15.52 -4.06
N LEU A 115 -8.27 15.31 -2.91
CA LEU A 115 -7.37 14.17 -2.69
C LEU A 115 -8.11 12.82 -2.74
N SER A 116 -9.30 12.73 -2.15
CA SER A 116 -10.10 11.50 -2.10
C SER A 116 -10.54 11.00 -3.47
N THR A 117 -10.78 11.92 -4.42
CA THR A 117 -11.18 11.59 -5.80
C THR A 117 -9.98 11.42 -6.74
N ALA A 118 -8.76 11.65 -6.26
CA ALA A 118 -7.56 11.52 -7.06
C ALA A 118 -7.33 10.04 -7.46
N PRO A 119 -6.96 9.76 -8.71
CA PRO A 119 -6.69 8.39 -9.20
C PRO A 119 -5.32 7.90 -8.72
N ILE A 120 -5.16 7.82 -7.40
CA ILE A 120 -3.96 7.36 -6.72
C ILE A 120 -4.25 6.00 -6.09
N PHE A 121 -3.31 5.08 -6.24
CA PHE A 121 -3.37 3.74 -5.70
C PHE A 121 -2.13 3.54 -4.82
N ILE A 122 -2.32 3.01 -3.62
CA ILE A 122 -1.23 2.75 -2.67
C ILE A 122 -1.17 1.24 -2.41
N ASP A 123 0.04 0.72 -2.47
CA ASP A 123 0.36 -0.65 -2.12
C ASP A 123 1.34 -0.64 -0.95
N ASP A 124 0.89 -1.13 0.21
CA ASP A 124 1.66 -1.20 1.46
C ASP A 124 2.25 -2.61 1.71
N THR A 125 2.19 -3.50 0.72
CA THR A 125 2.68 -4.88 0.84
C THR A 125 4.19 -4.88 1.16
N PRO A 126 4.62 -5.42 2.32
CA PRO A 126 6.03 -5.44 2.68
C PRO A 126 6.82 -6.44 1.81
N ALA A 127 8.10 -6.13 1.58
CA ALA A 127 9.07 -7.00 0.90
C ALA A 127 8.68 -7.47 -0.52
N LEU A 128 7.90 -6.65 -1.25
CA LEU A 128 7.40 -6.96 -2.60
C LEU A 128 8.54 -7.34 -3.57
N SER A 129 8.40 -8.48 -4.24
CA SER A 129 9.33 -8.90 -5.28
C SER A 129 9.10 -8.13 -6.58
N ILE A 130 10.11 -8.08 -7.45
CA ILE A 130 10.02 -7.41 -8.76
C ILE A 130 8.95 -8.03 -9.68
N ARG A 131 8.69 -9.33 -9.53
CA ARG A 131 7.69 -10.06 -10.33
C ARG A 131 6.28 -9.65 -9.92
N GLU A 132 6.04 -9.56 -8.61
CA GLU A 132 4.76 -9.11 -8.05
C GLU A 132 4.51 -7.64 -8.39
N LEU A 133 5.52 -6.77 -8.21
CA LEU A 133 5.43 -5.37 -8.62
C LEU A 133 5.02 -5.23 -10.09
N ARG A 134 5.71 -5.93 -11.00
CA ARG A 134 5.40 -5.90 -12.43
C ARG A 134 3.98 -6.38 -12.74
N ALA A 135 3.53 -7.45 -12.07
CA ALA A 135 2.17 -7.95 -12.25
C ALA A 135 1.12 -6.94 -11.78
N LYS A 136 1.32 -6.34 -10.60
CA LYS A 136 0.43 -5.30 -10.06
C LYS A 136 0.39 -4.04 -10.93
N CYS A 137 1.55 -3.56 -11.39
CA CYS A 137 1.62 -2.41 -12.31
C CYS A 137 0.88 -2.67 -13.63
N ARG A 138 1.05 -3.85 -14.25
CA ARG A 138 0.33 -4.20 -15.48
C ARG A 138 -1.18 -4.28 -15.27
N ARG A 139 -1.62 -4.84 -14.15
CA ARG A 139 -3.04 -4.88 -13.78
C ARG A 139 -3.61 -3.48 -13.61
N LEU A 140 -2.95 -2.62 -12.82
CA LEU A 140 -3.37 -1.23 -12.62
C LEU A 140 -3.36 -0.43 -13.93
N LYS A 141 -2.40 -0.68 -14.83
CA LYS A 141 -2.37 -0.07 -16.17
C LYS A 141 -3.57 -0.51 -17.00
N SER A 142 -3.90 -1.81 -16.98
CA SER A 142 -5.04 -2.33 -17.75
C SER A 142 -6.40 -1.88 -17.20
N GLN A 143 -6.53 -1.76 -15.87
CA GLN A 143 -7.82 -1.47 -15.22
C GLN A 143 -8.09 0.03 -15.06
N HIS A 144 -7.05 0.82 -14.80
CA HIS A 144 -7.17 2.23 -14.43
C HIS A 144 -6.26 3.16 -15.24
N ASP A 145 -5.53 2.64 -16.22
CA ASP A 145 -4.63 3.40 -17.09
C ASP A 145 -3.62 4.29 -16.34
N ILE A 146 -2.95 3.72 -15.32
CA ILE A 146 -1.93 4.47 -14.56
C ILE A 146 -0.80 4.99 -15.46
N GLN A 147 -0.28 6.18 -15.15
CA GLN A 147 0.75 6.86 -15.95
C GLN A 147 2.07 7.04 -15.21
N LEU A 148 2.08 6.82 -13.89
CA LEU A 148 3.24 7.01 -13.03
C LEU A 148 3.26 5.91 -11.95
N ILE A 149 4.47 5.42 -11.66
CA ILE A 149 4.74 4.48 -10.57
C ILE A 149 5.80 5.13 -9.68
N ILE A 150 5.51 5.23 -8.38
CA ILE A 150 6.44 5.71 -7.35
C ILE A 150 6.76 4.55 -6.43
N ILE A 151 8.04 4.34 -6.11
CA ILE A 151 8.50 3.25 -5.23
C ILE A 151 9.30 3.86 -4.09
N ASP A 152 8.82 3.69 -2.86
CA ASP A 152 9.49 4.11 -1.62
C ASP A 152 9.72 2.87 -0.73
N TYR A 153 10.91 2.29 -0.63
CA TYR A 153 12.16 2.56 -1.36
C TYR A 153 12.76 1.23 -1.87
N LEU A 154 13.52 1.30 -2.97
CA LEU A 154 14.02 0.12 -3.70
C LEU A 154 14.80 -0.90 -2.85
N GLN A 155 15.38 -0.48 -1.72
CA GLN A 155 16.18 -1.37 -0.89
C GLN A 155 15.30 -2.32 -0.04
N LEU A 156 14.00 -2.14 0.04
CA LEU A 156 13.10 -3.12 0.68
C LEU A 156 12.62 -4.20 -0.29
N MET A 157 12.95 -4.10 -1.58
CA MET A 157 12.63 -5.14 -2.55
C MET A 157 13.59 -6.31 -2.41
N SER A 158 13.03 -7.52 -2.39
CA SER A 158 13.79 -8.76 -2.35
C SER A 158 14.11 -9.24 -3.77
N GLY A 159 15.40 -9.43 -4.04
CA GLY A 159 15.90 -10.19 -5.17
C GLY A 159 15.66 -11.67 -4.93
N ASN A 160 15.38 -12.39 -6.01
CA ASN A 160 14.85 -13.75 -6.01
C ASN A 160 15.85 -14.83 -5.51
N ASP A 161 16.94 -14.46 -4.81
CA ASP A 161 18.04 -15.34 -4.40
C ASP A 161 18.15 -15.44 -2.87
N GLY A 162 17.64 -16.55 -2.32
CA GLY A 162 17.88 -17.00 -0.94
C GLY A 162 19.29 -17.57 -0.71
N GLY A 163 20.31 -17.05 -1.40
CA GLY A 163 21.68 -17.56 -1.36
C GLY A 163 22.61 -16.69 -0.52
N LYS A 164 23.20 -17.28 0.53
CA LYS A 164 24.34 -16.72 1.27
C LYS A 164 25.39 -16.16 0.30
N GLY A 165 25.51 -14.83 0.23
CA GLY A 165 26.64 -14.15 -0.42
C GLY A 165 26.36 -13.34 -1.70
N GLY A 166 25.10 -13.09 -2.07
CA GLY A 166 24.78 -12.19 -3.20
C GLY A 166 25.28 -10.76 -2.96
N ASN A 167 26.06 -10.23 -3.89
CA ASN A 167 26.55 -8.86 -3.84
C ASN A 167 25.36 -7.89 -4.01
N ARG A 168 25.02 -7.15 -2.94
CA ARG A 168 23.84 -6.27 -2.87
C ARG A 168 23.76 -5.27 -4.02
N GLU A 169 24.92 -4.83 -4.51
CA GLU A 169 25.03 -3.95 -5.68
C GLU A 169 24.49 -4.61 -6.96
N GLN A 170 24.74 -5.91 -7.13
CA GLN A 170 24.33 -6.68 -8.30
C GLN A 170 22.82 -6.94 -8.31
N GLU A 171 22.23 -7.10 -7.12
CA GLU A 171 20.79 -7.20 -6.89
C GLU A 171 20.09 -5.88 -7.20
N ILE A 172 20.61 -4.75 -6.70
CA ILE A 172 20.08 -3.42 -7.03
C ILE A 172 20.17 -3.15 -8.54
N ALA A 173 21.27 -3.56 -9.18
CA ALA A 173 21.42 -3.44 -10.63
C ALA A 173 20.41 -4.32 -11.41
N SER A 174 20.08 -5.52 -10.92
CA SER A 174 19.06 -6.37 -11.53
C SER A 174 17.65 -5.77 -11.38
N ILE A 175 17.32 -5.27 -10.19
CA ILE A 175 16.05 -4.58 -9.91
C ILE A 175 15.91 -3.35 -10.81
N SER A 176 16.94 -2.50 -10.90
CA SER A 176 16.92 -1.29 -11.74
C SER A 176 16.69 -1.61 -13.22
N ARG A 177 17.34 -2.64 -13.76
CA ARG A 177 17.09 -3.10 -15.14
C ARG A 177 15.67 -3.62 -15.35
N ALA A 178 15.14 -4.38 -14.38
CA ALA A 178 13.77 -4.88 -14.45
C ALA A 178 12.74 -3.74 -14.40
N LEU A 179 12.94 -2.74 -13.54
CA LEU A 179 12.11 -1.53 -13.50
C LEU A 179 12.15 -0.76 -14.82
N LYS A 180 13.32 -0.67 -15.47
CA LYS A 180 13.41 -0.07 -16.80
C LYS A 180 12.64 -0.87 -17.85
N GLY A 181 12.54 -2.20 -17.68
CA GLY A 181 11.66 -3.05 -18.48
C GLY A 181 10.18 -2.71 -18.28
N ILE A 182 9.74 -2.60 -17.02
CA ILE A 182 8.35 -2.21 -16.67
C ILE A 182 8.01 -0.83 -17.28
N ALA A 183 8.93 0.12 -17.25
CA ALA A 183 8.69 1.46 -17.78
C ALA A 183 8.67 1.54 -19.32
N LYS A 184 9.07 0.48 -20.03
CA LYS A 184 9.01 0.39 -21.50
C LYS A 184 7.80 -0.39 -22.00
N GLU A 185 7.15 -1.16 -21.12
CA GLU A 185 5.90 -1.88 -21.37
C GLU A 185 4.72 -0.91 -21.33
#